data_AF-U2YKV4-F1
#
_entry.id   AF-U2YKV4-F1
#
_cell.length_a   1.000
_cell.length_b   1.000
_cell.length_c   1.000
_cell.angle_alpha   90.00
_cell.angle_beta   90.00
_cell.angle_gamma   90.00
#
_symmetry.space_group_name_H-M   'P 1'
#
loop_
_entity.id
_entity.type
_entity.pdbx_description
1 polymer ?
#
loop_
_entity_poly.entity_id
_entity_poly.type
_entity_poly.pdbx_seq_one_letter_code
_entity_poly.pdbx_strand_id
1 'polypeptide(L)'
;MTSAPFVPTGLALVAALTLPGCVVRTAADIVTAPVKVVGGAVDAVTTSQSEADEKRGRALRKQEERLGKLDRSYRKDSRRCQNGDQAACTSADATYAEMQSLQRSPYGN
;
A
#
# COMPACT_ATOMS: atom_id res chain seq x y z
N MET A 1 -42.84 46.16 57.69
CA MET A 1 -41.64 46.20 56.82
C MET A 1 -41.17 44.76 56.74
N THR A 2 -41.48 43.97 55.72
CA THR A 2 -41.07 44.09 54.31
C THR A 2 -42.12 43.52 53.35
N SER A 3 -41.94 43.89 52.08
CA SER A 3 -42.85 43.88 50.93
C SER A 3 -42.87 42.58 50.10
N ALA A 4 -43.97 42.44 49.34
CA ALA A 4 -44.33 41.45 48.29
C ALA A 4 -43.24 41.27 47.18
N PRO A 5 -43.33 40.30 46.20
CA PRO A 5 -44.53 39.96 45.42
C PRO A 5 -44.79 38.48 45.06
N PHE A 6 -46.08 38.20 44.83
CA PHE A 6 -46.59 37.10 44.03
C PHE A 6 -45.89 37.03 42.67
N VAL A 7 -45.29 35.89 42.32
CA VAL A 7 -44.91 35.55 40.94
C VAL A 7 -45.82 34.39 40.51
N PRO A 8 -46.67 34.56 39.48
CA PRO A 8 -47.59 33.52 39.05
C PRO A 8 -46.81 32.45 38.29
N THR A 9 -46.84 31.22 38.81
CA THR A 9 -46.40 29.97 38.18
C THR A 9 -47.30 29.59 36.99
N GLY A 10 -47.49 30.51 36.04
CA GLY A 10 -48.35 30.32 34.87
C GLY A 10 -47.67 30.55 33.52
N LEU A 11 -46.46 31.12 33.51
CA LEU A 11 -45.81 31.58 32.27
C LEU A 11 -44.47 30.88 31.99
N ALA A 12 -44.36 29.58 32.30
CA ALA A 12 -43.15 28.80 31.99
C ALA A 12 -43.38 27.69 30.94
N LEU A 13 -44.61 27.50 30.46
CA LEU A 13 -44.95 26.39 29.56
C LEU A 13 -45.07 26.78 28.07
N VAL A 14 -45.08 28.07 27.74
CA VAL A 14 -45.24 28.53 26.34
C VAL A 14 -43.90 28.71 25.61
N ALA A 15 -42.78 28.83 26.35
CA ALA A 15 -41.44 29.01 25.76
C ALA A 15 -40.81 27.72 25.21
N ALA A 16 -41.41 26.54 25.48
CA ALA A 16 -40.84 25.25 25.07
C ALA A 16 -41.25 24.80 23.65
N LEU A 17 -42.16 25.51 22.98
CA LEU A 17 -42.74 25.08 21.69
C LEU A 17 -42.30 25.92 20.49
N THR A 18 -41.43 26.92 20.66
CA THR A 18 -40.96 27.80 19.58
C THR A 18 -39.60 27.41 18.98
N LEU A 19 -39.03 26.25 19.34
CA LEU A 19 -37.80 25.72 18.73
C LEU A 19 -37.99 24.55 17.74
N PRO A 20 -39.06 24.43 16.91
CA PRO A 20 -39.06 23.41 15.86
C PRO A 20 -38.03 23.72 14.75
N GLY A 21 -37.35 24.89 14.79
CA GLY A 21 -36.48 25.38 13.72
C GLY A 21 -34.98 25.05 13.81
N CYS A 22 -34.46 24.49 14.92
CA CYS A 22 -33.01 24.30 15.08
C CYS A 22 -32.51 22.87 14.90
N VAL A 23 -33.41 21.87 14.91
CA VAL A 23 -33.01 20.45 14.86
C VAL A 23 -33.02 19.87 13.43
N VAL A 24 -33.69 20.54 12.49
CA VAL A 24 -33.85 20.02 11.12
C VAL A 24 -32.60 20.25 10.26
N ARG A 25 -31.79 21.28 10.55
CA ARG A 25 -30.64 21.64 9.70
C ARG A 25 -29.38 20.80 9.95
N THR A 26 -29.25 20.17 11.11
CA THR A 26 -28.10 19.30 11.44
C THR A 26 -28.28 17.86 10.98
N ALA A 27 -29.51 17.40 10.76
CA ALA A 27 -29.77 16.04 10.27
C ALA A 27 -29.49 15.88 8.76
N ALA A 28 -29.61 16.95 7.97
CA ALA A 28 -29.41 16.89 6.51
C ALA A 28 -27.94 16.72 6.11
N ASP A 29 -27.01 17.36 6.84
CA ASP A 29 -25.57 17.29 6.52
C ASP A 29 -24.92 15.95 6.94
N ILE A 30 -25.54 15.21 7.85
CA ILE A 30 -25.08 13.87 8.27
C ILE A 30 -25.33 12.83 7.16
N VAL A 31 -26.34 13.02 6.31
CA VAL A 31 -26.71 12.05 5.26
C VAL A 31 -25.86 12.25 3.99
N THR A 32 -25.32 13.44 3.76
CA THR A 32 -24.49 13.77 2.58
C THR A 32 -22.99 13.58 2.79
N ALA A 33 -22.53 13.37 4.02
CA ALA A 33 -21.11 13.23 4.35
C ALA A 33 -20.49 11.80 4.33
N PRO A 34 -21.21 10.65 4.34
CA PRO A 34 -20.54 9.36 4.44
C PRO A 34 -19.98 8.86 3.10
N VAL A 35 -20.50 9.35 1.97
CA VAL A 35 -20.13 8.83 0.65
C VAL A 35 -18.75 9.33 0.18
N LYS A 36 -18.36 10.55 0.59
CA LYS A 36 -17.07 11.16 0.18
C LYS A 36 -15.86 10.63 0.95
N VAL A 37 -16.04 10.18 2.20
CA VAL A 37 -14.94 9.69 3.03
C VAL A 37 -14.57 8.24 2.68
N VAL A 38 -15.54 7.45 2.22
CA VAL A 38 -15.27 6.08 1.77
C VAL A 38 -14.48 6.06 0.46
N GLY A 39 -14.76 6.97 -0.49
CA GLY A 39 -14.12 7.01 -1.81
C GLY A 39 -12.60 7.20 -1.80
N GLY A 40 -12.06 8.01 -0.86
CA GLY A 40 -10.62 8.28 -0.79
C GLY A 40 -9.78 7.12 -0.24
N ALA A 41 -10.38 6.24 0.57
CA ALA A 41 -9.68 5.07 1.12
C ALA A 41 -9.56 3.94 0.09
N VAL A 42 -10.56 3.78 -0.79
CA VAL A 42 -10.56 2.74 -1.83
C VAL A 42 -9.56 3.03 -2.95
N ASP A 43 -9.29 4.31 -3.25
CA ASP A 43 -8.28 4.69 -4.24
C ASP A 43 -6.85 4.37 -3.76
N ALA A 44 -6.56 4.58 -2.47
CA ALA A 44 -5.23 4.28 -1.91
C ALA A 44 -4.89 2.76 -1.91
N VAL A 45 -5.88 1.88 -1.75
CA VAL A 45 -5.68 0.42 -1.89
C VAL A 45 -5.66 -0.04 -3.35
N THR A 46 -6.27 0.72 -4.27
CA THR A 46 -6.28 0.37 -5.71
C THR A 46 -5.00 0.83 -6.42
N THR A 47 -4.39 1.95 -6.01
CA THR A 47 -3.10 2.41 -6.57
C THR A 47 -1.91 1.63 -6.00
N SER A 48 -1.98 1.23 -4.72
CA SER A 48 -0.90 0.52 -4.03
C SER A 48 -0.54 -0.82 -4.68
N GLN A 49 -1.52 -1.52 -5.27
CA GLN A 49 -1.30 -2.78 -5.99
C GLN A 49 -0.63 -2.56 -7.35
N SER A 50 -1.09 -1.54 -8.10
CA SER A 50 -0.58 -1.24 -9.44
C SER A 50 0.90 -0.82 -9.42
N GLU A 51 1.31 -0.03 -8.41
CA GLU A 51 2.72 0.33 -8.22
C GLU A 51 3.59 -0.83 -7.71
N ALA A 52 3.03 -1.70 -6.86
CA ALA A 52 3.73 -2.89 -6.36
C ALA A 52 4.00 -3.88 -7.50
N ASP A 53 3.04 -4.11 -8.38
CA ASP A 53 3.17 -5.01 -9.53
C ASP A 53 4.18 -4.47 -10.56
N GLU A 54 4.19 -3.17 -10.82
CA GLU A 54 5.17 -2.56 -11.71
C GLU A 54 6.60 -2.66 -11.15
N LYS A 55 6.77 -2.44 -9.84
CA LYS A 55 8.06 -2.61 -9.16
C LYS A 55 8.52 -4.07 -9.18
N ARG A 56 7.60 -5.02 -8.97
CA ARG A 56 7.86 -6.45 -9.06
C ARG A 56 8.30 -6.86 -10.47
N GLY A 57 7.61 -6.39 -11.51
CA GLY A 57 7.96 -6.67 -12.90
C GLY A 57 9.34 -6.11 -13.30
N ARG A 58 9.71 -4.93 -12.78
CA ARG A 58 11.08 -4.38 -12.96
C ARG A 58 12.14 -5.23 -12.25
N ALA A 59 11.86 -5.71 -11.04
CA ALA A 59 12.79 -6.55 -10.29
C ALA A 59 13.05 -7.89 -10.99
N LEU A 60 11.99 -8.53 -11.50
CA LEU A 60 12.08 -9.77 -12.27
C LEU A 60 12.90 -9.61 -13.54
N ARG A 61 12.63 -8.58 -14.36
CA ARG A 61 13.41 -8.32 -15.59
C ARG A 61 14.91 -8.14 -15.31
N LYS A 62 15.27 -7.44 -14.23
CA LYS A 62 16.67 -7.25 -13.83
C LYS A 62 17.32 -8.56 -13.37
N GLN A 63 16.57 -9.41 -12.67
CA GLN A 63 17.06 -10.71 -12.22
C GLN A 63 17.29 -11.65 -13.40
N GLU A 64 16.34 -11.74 -14.33
CA GLU A 64 16.47 -12.54 -15.55
C GLU A 64 17.66 -12.07 -16.41
N GLU A 65 17.84 -10.75 -16.54
CA GLU A 65 18.99 -10.19 -17.26
C GLU A 65 20.32 -10.58 -16.58
N ARG A 66 20.38 -10.52 -15.24
CA ARG A 66 21.56 -10.92 -14.48
C ARG A 66 21.82 -12.42 -14.64
N LEU A 67 20.82 -13.28 -14.47
CA LEU A 67 20.94 -14.72 -14.70
C LEU A 67 21.41 -15.05 -16.12
N GLY A 68 20.86 -14.39 -17.14
CA GLY A 68 21.28 -14.59 -18.53
C GLY A 68 22.73 -14.14 -18.79
N LYS A 69 23.22 -13.10 -18.10
CA LYS A 69 24.64 -12.71 -18.16
C LYS A 69 25.53 -13.77 -17.52
N LEU A 70 25.17 -14.26 -16.33
CA LEU A 70 25.92 -15.30 -15.64
C LEU A 70 25.95 -16.61 -16.44
N ASP A 71 24.82 -17.04 -17.01
CA ASP A 71 24.77 -18.26 -17.83
C ASP A 71 25.72 -18.18 -19.04
N ARG A 72 25.73 -17.04 -19.74
CA ARG A 72 26.67 -16.80 -20.84
C ARG A 72 28.13 -16.88 -20.38
N SER A 73 28.46 -16.29 -19.23
CA SER A 73 29.81 -16.35 -18.64
C SER A 73 30.18 -17.78 -18.25
N TYR A 74 29.30 -18.48 -17.54
CA TYR A 74 29.48 -19.88 -17.16
C TYR A 74 29.75 -20.77 -18.37
N ARG A 75 28.96 -20.66 -19.44
CA ARG A 75 29.16 -21.45 -20.67
C ARG A 75 30.49 -21.13 -21.35
N LYS A 76 30.95 -19.88 -21.31
CA LYS A 76 32.27 -19.47 -21.83
C LYS A 76 33.39 -20.08 -20.99
N ASP A 77 33.28 -20.00 -19.67
CA ASP A 77 34.30 -20.46 -18.74
C ASP A 77 34.37 -21.98 -18.69
N SER A 78 33.23 -22.66 -18.75
CA SER A 78 33.14 -24.12 -18.89
C SER A 78 33.84 -24.61 -20.16
N ARG A 79 33.66 -23.93 -21.31
CA ARG A 79 34.41 -24.28 -22.53
C ARG A 79 35.92 -24.10 -22.37
N ARG A 80 36.36 -23.02 -21.72
CA ARG A 80 37.79 -22.80 -21.45
C ARG A 80 38.36 -23.83 -20.48
N CYS A 81 37.60 -24.19 -19.45
CA CYS A 81 37.92 -25.25 -18.51
C CYS A 81 38.12 -26.60 -19.23
N GLN A 82 37.21 -26.97 -20.13
CA GLN A 82 37.33 -28.18 -20.95
C GLN A 82 38.57 -28.17 -21.85
N ASN A 83 39.07 -26.98 -22.22
CA ASN A 83 40.31 -26.81 -22.98
C ASN A 83 41.58 -26.82 -22.10
N GLY A 84 41.46 -27.09 -20.80
CA GLY A 84 42.58 -27.20 -19.86
C GLY A 84 42.92 -25.93 -19.07
N ASP A 85 42.11 -24.87 -19.17
CA ASP A 85 42.29 -23.66 -18.37
C ASP A 85 41.74 -23.86 -16.95
N GLN A 86 42.63 -24.19 -16.02
CA GLN A 86 42.30 -24.42 -14.60
C GLN A 86 41.65 -23.19 -13.94
N ALA A 87 42.08 -21.96 -14.30
CA ALA A 87 41.50 -20.74 -13.76
C ALA A 87 40.07 -20.54 -14.26
N ALA A 88 39.81 -20.88 -15.52
CA ALA A 88 38.44 -20.87 -16.05
C ALA A 88 37.54 -21.92 -15.38
N CYS A 89 38.06 -23.08 -14.96
CA CYS A 89 37.28 -24.04 -14.17
C CYS A 89 36.81 -23.41 -12.85
N THR A 90 37.72 -22.80 -12.08
CA THR A 90 37.35 -22.14 -10.82
C THR A 90 36.36 -20.99 -11.02
N SER A 91 36.47 -20.27 -12.14
CA SER A 91 35.57 -19.18 -12.51
C SER A 91 34.17 -19.70 -12.91
N ALA A 92 34.11 -20.83 -13.61
CA ALA A 92 32.85 -21.50 -13.94
C ALA A 92 32.12 -21.96 -12.66
N ASP A 93 32.84 -22.56 -11.71
CA ASP A 93 32.26 -22.99 -10.43
C ASP A 93 31.73 -21.82 -9.61
N ALA A 94 32.49 -20.72 -9.52
CA ALA A 94 32.06 -19.50 -8.84
C ALA A 94 30.82 -18.89 -9.49
N THR A 95 30.78 -18.83 -10.83
CA THR A 95 29.63 -18.31 -11.58
C THR A 95 28.40 -19.20 -11.37
N TYR A 96 28.58 -20.52 -11.33
CA TYR A 96 27.50 -21.46 -11.07
C TYR A 96 26.92 -21.32 -9.66
N ALA A 97 27.77 -21.14 -8.64
CA ALA A 97 27.35 -20.84 -7.28
C ALA A 97 26.56 -19.52 -7.19
N GLU A 98 27.00 -18.49 -7.90
CA GLU A 98 26.27 -17.22 -7.96
C GLU A 98 24.89 -17.39 -8.63
N MET A 99 24.80 -18.17 -9.73
CA MET A 99 23.51 -18.48 -10.36
C MET A 99 22.55 -19.20 -9.41
N GLN A 100 23.01 -20.21 -8.66
CA GLN A 100 22.18 -20.89 -7.66
C GLN A 100 21.68 -19.92 -6.57
N SER A 101 22.53 -19.00 -6.12
CA SER A 101 22.14 -18.00 -5.11
C SER A 101 21.03 -17.08 -5.62
N LEU A 102 21.09 -16.70 -6.91
CA LEU A 102 20.08 -15.85 -7.55
C LEU A 102 18.77 -16.60 -7.83
N GLN A 103 18.83 -17.90 -8.11
CA GLN A 103 17.66 -18.76 -8.28
C GLN A 103 16.92 -18.99 -6.95
N ARG A 104 17.65 -19.17 -5.85
CA ARG A 104 17.06 -19.34 -4.50
C ARG A 104 16.44 -18.05 -3.93
N SER A 105 16.75 -16.89 -4.48
CA SER A 105 16.14 -15.62 -4.07
C SER A 105 14.61 -15.68 -4.25
N PRO A 106 13.78 -15.10 -3.36
CA PRO A 106 12.30 -15.19 -3.41
C PRO A 106 11.62 -14.62 -4.67
N TYR A 107 12.40 -14.18 -5.65
CA TYR A 107 11.96 -13.73 -6.97
C TYR A 107 12.32 -14.73 -8.09
N GLY A 108 13.14 -15.76 -7.82
CA GLY A 108 13.43 -16.89 -8.71
C GLY A 108 12.61 -18.11 -8.29
N ASN A 109 12.04 -18.82 -9.27
CA ASN A 109 11.16 -19.99 -9.08
C ASN A 109 11.79 -21.12 -8.26
#